data_AF-A0A973S1I4-F1
#
_entry.id   AF-A0A973S1I4-F1
#
_cell.length_a   1.000
_cell.length_b   1.000
_cell.length_c   1.000
_cell.angle_alpha   90.00
_cell.angle_beta   90.00
_cell.angle_gamma   90.00
#
_symmetry.space_group_name_H-M   'P 1'
#
loop_
_entity.id
_entity.type
_entity.pdbx_description
1 polymer ?
#
loop_
_entity_poly.entity_id
_entity_poly.type
_entity_poly.pdbx_seq_one_letter_code
_entity_poly.pdbx_strand_id
1 'polypeptide(L)'
;GDKAWGRFSPYRDLGYAAAAAAGADFRLGSVGAGLGATTATFKGGLGSASAVTPDGVKVAAIVAVNAVGSVTVGNGPWFWAAPFELGDEFGARGLPDKFTDDMLRMRIKGGPAASARENTTIGAVVTDAVLTKPQAKRLAMIAHTGFARAIYPVHAPTDGDVLFAAATCEKPIEPLVGLTELGTVAANVVARAIARGVHDATALPFAGAQPAWKDSFG
;
A
#
# COMPACT_ATOMS: atom_id res chain seq x y z
N GLY A 1 -5.20 -15.22 12.05
CA GLY A 1 -4.61 -15.62 13.34
C GLY A 1 -5.70 -15.96 14.31
N ASP A 2 -5.39 -16.71 15.37
CA ASP A 2 -6.35 -17.02 16.43
C ASP A 2 -6.81 -15.74 17.13
N LYS A 3 -8.13 -15.50 17.10
CA LYS A 3 -8.78 -14.32 17.69
C LYS A 3 -9.41 -14.64 19.05
N ALA A 4 -9.06 -15.77 19.68
CA ALA A 4 -9.51 -16.17 21.01
C ALA A 4 -8.87 -15.33 22.14
N TRP A 5 -8.97 -14.01 22.06
CA TRP A 5 -8.39 -13.06 23.02
C TRP A 5 -9.19 -12.92 24.32
N GLY A 6 -10.28 -13.66 24.47
CA GLY A 6 -11.19 -13.53 25.61
C GLY A 6 -11.94 -12.19 25.59
N ARG A 7 -11.98 -11.50 26.73
CA ARG A 7 -12.79 -10.27 26.90
C ARG A 7 -12.23 -9.03 26.19
N PHE A 8 -10.91 -8.92 26.04
CA PHE A 8 -10.25 -7.73 25.50
C PHE A 8 -9.25 -8.10 24.41
N SER A 9 -9.36 -7.49 23.24
CA SER A 9 -8.33 -7.62 22.20
C SER A 9 -7.04 -6.89 22.61
N PRO A 10 -5.86 -7.35 22.18
CA PRO A 10 -4.59 -6.66 22.47
C PRO A 10 -4.43 -5.33 21.71
N TYR A 11 -5.33 -5.02 20.76
CA TYR A 11 -5.15 -3.90 19.83
C TYR A 11 -5.06 -2.53 20.49
N ARG A 12 -5.68 -2.33 21.66
CA ARG A 12 -5.57 -1.06 22.40
C ARG A 12 -4.12 -0.80 22.80
N ASP A 13 -3.48 -1.77 23.44
CA ASP A 13 -2.13 -1.61 23.98
C ASP A 13 -1.10 -1.60 22.85
N LEU A 14 -1.30 -2.42 21.81
CA LEU A 14 -0.50 -2.38 20.59
C LEU A 14 -0.60 -1.01 19.88
N GLY A 15 -1.78 -0.42 19.81
CA GLY A 15 -1.98 0.91 19.25
C GLY A 15 -1.26 2.01 20.03
N TYR A 16 -1.34 1.95 21.36
CA TYR A 16 -0.59 2.87 22.23
C TYR A 16 0.93 2.73 22.05
N ALA A 17 1.44 1.49 22.07
CA ALA A 17 2.87 1.22 21.87
C ALA A 17 3.36 1.69 20.49
N ALA A 18 2.58 1.49 19.43
CA ALA A 18 2.91 1.96 18.09
C ALA A 18 2.97 3.49 18.03
N ALA A 19 2.03 4.20 18.67
CA ALA A 19 2.04 5.66 18.73
C ALA A 19 3.24 6.20 19.52
N ALA A 20 3.57 5.57 20.65
CA ALA A 20 4.73 5.94 21.46
C ALA A 20 6.07 5.69 20.76
N ALA A 21 6.14 4.68 19.88
CA ALA A 21 7.33 4.32 19.13
C ALA A 21 7.45 5.06 17.77
N ALA A 22 6.53 5.96 17.43
CA ALA A 22 6.57 6.68 16.17
C ALA A 22 7.84 7.54 16.05
N GLY A 23 8.52 7.43 14.90
CA GLY A 23 9.78 8.12 14.65
C GLY A 23 9.96 8.45 13.16
N ALA A 24 11.01 9.21 12.85
CA ALA A 24 11.35 9.55 11.47
C ALA A 24 11.79 8.31 10.67
N ASP A 25 12.55 7.42 11.31
CA ASP A 25 12.98 6.15 10.75
C ASP A 25 12.07 5.01 11.22
N PHE A 26 11.67 4.17 10.29
CA PHE A 26 10.84 3.00 10.57
C PHE A 26 11.09 1.90 9.54
N ARG A 27 10.81 0.66 9.94
CA ARG A 27 10.97 -0.51 9.09
C ARG A 27 9.78 -0.68 8.16
N LEU A 28 10.03 -1.25 6.98
CA LEU A 28 9.01 -1.70 6.03
C LEU A 28 8.85 -3.24 6.08
N GLY A 29 7.87 -3.74 5.34
CA GLY A 29 7.59 -5.16 5.20
C GLY A 29 6.75 -5.72 6.34
N SER A 30 7.19 -6.83 6.92
CA SER A 30 6.41 -7.59 7.91
C SER A 30 6.58 -7.06 9.33
N VAL A 31 6.17 -5.80 9.53
CA VAL A 31 6.18 -5.10 10.83
C VAL A 31 4.86 -4.35 11.06
N GLY A 32 4.51 -4.09 12.32
CA GLY A 32 3.30 -3.35 12.69
C GLY A 32 2.04 -3.92 12.02
N ALA A 33 1.24 -3.05 11.39
CA ALA A 33 0.05 -3.47 10.63
C ALA A 33 0.36 -4.40 9.44
N GLY A 34 1.60 -4.37 8.92
CA GLY A 34 2.06 -5.26 7.85
C GLY A 34 2.45 -6.67 8.31
N LEU A 35 2.61 -6.91 9.62
CA LEU A 35 3.13 -8.18 10.16
C LEU A 35 2.31 -9.38 9.65
N GLY A 36 0.98 -9.33 9.82
CA GLY A 36 0.07 -10.39 9.39
C GLY A 36 -0.51 -10.21 7.98
N ALA A 37 -0.11 -9.17 7.25
CA ALA A 37 -0.74 -8.80 5.98
C ALA A 37 -0.40 -9.79 4.86
N THR A 38 -1.38 -10.11 4.00
CA THR A 38 -1.19 -10.97 2.82
C THR A 38 -1.95 -10.41 1.62
N THR A 39 -1.48 -10.77 0.42
CA THR A 39 -2.15 -10.47 -0.86
C THR A 39 -2.61 -11.79 -1.50
N ALA A 40 -3.19 -11.75 -2.70
CA ALA A 40 -3.60 -12.95 -3.42
C ALA A 40 -2.42 -13.90 -3.73
N THR A 41 -1.22 -13.37 -3.94
CA THR A 41 -0.06 -14.13 -4.47
C THR A 41 1.07 -14.26 -3.46
N PHE A 42 1.41 -13.18 -2.75
CA PHE A 42 2.55 -13.14 -1.84
C PHE A 42 2.19 -12.52 -0.49
N LYS A 43 3.11 -12.64 0.45
CA LYS A 43 3.08 -11.93 1.71
C LYS A 43 2.92 -10.42 1.45
N GLY A 44 1.99 -9.81 2.17
CA GLY A 44 1.80 -8.37 2.19
C GLY A 44 2.68 -7.72 3.25
N GLY A 45 2.61 -6.41 3.38
CA GLY A 45 3.42 -5.70 4.36
C GLY A 45 3.11 -4.23 4.49
N LEU A 46 3.89 -3.56 5.33
CA LEU A 46 3.88 -2.12 5.51
C LEU A 46 4.84 -1.50 4.50
N GLY A 47 4.36 -0.63 3.64
CA GLY A 47 5.18 0.09 2.69
C GLY A 47 5.07 1.59 2.88
N SER A 48 6.10 2.30 2.43
CA SER A 48 6.13 3.76 2.42
C SER A 48 6.83 4.24 1.16
N ALA A 49 6.47 5.42 0.66
CA ALA A 49 7.22 6.10 -0.38
C ALA A 49 7.00 7.61 -0.26
N SER A 50 7.84 8.39 -0.94
CA SER A 50 7.68 9.83 -1.01
C SER A 50 8.13 10.38 -2.37
N ALA A 51 7.68 11.58 -2.69
CA ALA A 51 8.12 12.35 -3.83
C ALA A 51 8.01 13.85 -3.52
N VAL A 52 8.63 14.63 -4.39
CA VAL A 52 8.51 16.09 -4.41
C VAL A 52 7.90 16.47 -5.76
N THR A 53 6.89 17.34 -5.76
CA THR A 53 6.35 17.90 -7.01
C THR A 53 7.37 18.83 -7.67
N PRO A 54 7.24 19.15 -8.96
CA PRO A 54 8.06 20.17 -9.62
C PRO A 54 8.14 21.50 -8.85
N ASP A 55 7.03 21.91 -8.23
CA ASP A 55 6.93 23.13 -7.42
C ASP A 55 7.48 22.98 -5.98
N GLY A 56 8.13 21.86 -5.66
CA GLY A 56 8.81 21.66 -4.39
C GLY A 56 7.91 21.20 -3.23
N VAL A 57 6.64 20.88 -3.47
CA VAL A 57 5.71 20.32 -2.47
C VAL A 57 6.06 18.87 -2.22
N LYS A 58 6.15 18.48 -0.94
CA LYS A 58 6.44 17.09 -0.54
C LYS A 58 5.14 16.34 -0.36
N VAL A 59 5.16 15.08 -0.76
CA VAL A 59 4.08 14.12 -0.47
C VAL A 59 4.67 12.76 -0.15
N ALA A 60 4.16 12.13 0.91
CA ALA A 60 4.54 10.80 1.35
C ALA A 60 3.30 9.95 1.59
N ALA A 61 3.41 8.64 1.41
CA ALA A 61 2.37 7.70 1.78
C ALA A 61 2.94 6.55 2.60
N ILE A 62 2.13 6.05 3.52
CA ILE A 62 2.37 4.81 4.27
C ILE A 62 1.14 3.92 4.14
N VAL A 63 1.33 2.64 3.80
CA VAL A 63 0.24 1.72 3.47
C VAL A 63 0.51 0.34 4.05
N ALA A 64 -0.45 -0.21 4.80
CA ALA A 64 -0.50 -1.61 5.19
C ALA A 64 -1.28 -2.41 4.14
N VAL A 65 -0.59 -3.31 3.45
CA VAL A 65 -1.05 -3.98 2.23
C VAL A 65 -1.58 -5.37 2.55
N ASN A 66 -2.86 -5.46 2.91
CA ASN A 66 -3.59 -6.73 3.10
C ASN A 66 -4.70 -6.85 2.04
N ALA A 67 -4.32 -6.65 0.78
CA ALA A 67 -5.21 -6.57 -0.37
C ALA A 67 -5.90 -7.91 -0.67
N VAL A 68 -7.12 -7.85 -1.20
CA VAL A 68 -7.74 -9.05 -1.78
C VAL A 68 -7.06 -9.49 -3.08
N GLY A 69 -6.58 -8.53 -3.88
CA GLY A 69 -5.97 -8.76 -5.18
C GLY A 69 -4.48 -9.09 -5.12
N SER A 70 -3.87 -9.18 -6.29
CA SER A 70 -2.42 -9.32 -6.46
C SER A 70 -1.76 -7.97 -6.64
N VAL A 71 -0.59 -7.79 -6.02
CA VAL A 71 0.28 -6.62 -6.24
C VAL A 71 1.30 -6.86 -7.37
N THR A 72 1.49 -8.13 -7.73
CA THR A 72 2.33 -8.59 -8.83
C THR A 72 1.51 -8.89 -10.08
N VAL A 73 2.16 -8.81 -11.25
CA VAL A 73 1.62 -9.27 -12.53
C VAL A 73 1.67 -10.79 -12.58
N GLY A 74 0.50 -11.42 -12.52
CA GLY A 74 0.39 -12.87 -12.33
C GLY A 74 1.17 -13.35 -11.09
N ASN A 75 1.87 -14.48 -11.24
CA ASN A 75 2.81 -15.00 -10.24
C ASN A 75 4.27 -14.61 -10.52
N GLY A 76 4.49 -13.64 -11.43
CA GLY A 76 5.81 -13.24 -11.87
C GLY A 76 6.50 -12.23 -10.94
N PRO A 77 7.73 -11.84 -11.27
CA PRO A 77 8.51 -10.91 -10.46
C PRO A 77 8.11 -9.43 -10.66
N TRP A 78 7.22 -9.11 -11.60
CA TRP A 78 6.87 -7.73 -11.94
C TRP A 78 5.76 -7.18 -11.04
N PHE A 79 5.86 -5.90 -10.70
CA PHE A 79 4.85 -5.17 -9.93
C PHE A 79 3.96 -4.34 -10.86
N TRP A 80 2.66 -4.26 -10.56
CA TRP A 80 1.75 -3.35 -11.31
C TRP A 80 2.20 -1.89 -11.24
N ALA A 81 2.82 -1.51 -10.12
CA ALA A 81 3.34 -0.16 -9.88
C ALA A 81 4.65 0.16 -10.63
N ALA A 82 5.21 -0.77 -11.42
CA ALA A 82 6.49 -0.58 -12.11
C ALA A 82 6.63 0.73 -12.91
N PRO A 83 5.59 1.25 -13.61
CA PRO A 83 5.70 2.52 -14.32
C PRO A 83 6.00 3.73 -13.42
N PHE A 84 5.82 3.59 -12.10
CA PHE A 84 5.99 4.65 -11.12
C PHE A 84 7.22 4.44 -10.23
N GLU A 85 7.99 3.37 -10.43
CA GLU A 85 9.21 3.09 -9.66
C GLU A 85 10.23 4.22 -9.80
N LEU A 86 10.87 4.61 -8.69
CA LEU A 86 12.03 5.51 -8.72
C LEU A 86 13.29 4.72 -8.36
N GLY A 87 14.30 4.74 -9.22
CA GLY A 87 15.52 3.96 -9.03
C GLY A 87 15.21 2.46 -9.01
N ASP A 88 15.59 1.79 -7.94
CA ASP A 88 15.45 0.34 -7.71
C ASP A 88 14.62 0.01 -6.45
N GLU A 89 13.72 0.91 -6.06
CA GLU A 89 12.92 0.83 -4.83
C GLU A 89 12.22 -0.51 -4.56
N PHE A 90 11.88 -1.24 -5.61
CA PHE A 90 11.30 -2.59 -5.55
C PHE A 90 11.82 -3.49 -6.70
N GLY A 91 13.08 -3.26 -7.09
CA GLY A 91 13.87 -4.18 -7.93
C GLY A 91 14.11 -3.75 -9.39
N ALA A 92 13.63 -2.57 -9.83
CA ALA A 92 13.85 -2.02 -11.17
C ALA A 92 13.54 -2.99 -12.33
N ARG A 93 12.56 -3.89 -12.14
CA ARG A 93 12.27 -4.98 -13.08
C ARG A 93 11.42 -4.56 -14.27
N GLY A 94 10.82 -3.37 -14.21
CA GLY A 94 9.87 -2.91 -15.21
C GLY A 94 8.61 -3.78 -15.28
N LEU A 95 7.97 -3.79 -16.45
CA LEU A 95 6.83 -4.64 -16.78
C LEU A 95 7.29 -5.84 -17.62
N PRO A 96 6.51 -6.94 -17.70
CA PRO A 96 6.81 -8.01 -18.64
C PRO A 96 6.78 -7.49 -20.08
N ASP A 97 7.62 -8.05 -20.96
CA ASP A 97 7.66 -7.70 -22.38
C ASP A 97 6.32 -7.89 -23.09
N LYS A 98 5.53 -8.87 -22.63
CA LYS A 98 4.18 -9.16 -23.12
C LYS A 98 3.29 -9.59 -21.96
N PHE A 99 2.06 -9.10 -21.95
CA PHE A 99 1.01 -9.58 -21.06
C PHE A 99 0.31 -10.80 -21.68
N THR A 100 0.21 -11.88 -20.90
CA THR A 100 -0.57 -13.06 -21.27
C THR A 100 -1.93 -13.04 -20.59
N ASP A 101 -2.88 -13.82 -21.11
CA ASP A 101 -4.21 -13.97 -20.48
C ASP A 101 -4.13 -14.49 -19.05
N ASP A 102 -3.14 -15.33 -18.73
CA ASP A 102 -2.92 -15.80 -17.35
C ASP A 102 -2.43 -14.68 -16.43
N MET A 103 -1.54 -13.80 -16.90
CA MET A 103 -1.08 -12.64 -16.12
C MET A 103 -2.23 -11.69 -15.76
N LEU A 104 -3.23 -11.59 -16.65
CA LEU A 104 -4.42 -10.76 -16.47
C LEU A 104 -5.58 -11.50 -15.81
N ARG A 105 -5.44 -12.80 -15.52
CA ARG A 105 -6.48 -13.55 -14.81
C ARG A 105 -6.70 -12.97 -13.42
N MET A 106 -7.97 -12.74 -13.08
CA MET A 106 -8.37 -12.33 -11.74
C MET A 106 -7.86 -13.32 -10.69
N ARG A 107 -7.13 -12.81 -9.70
CA ARG A 107 -6.65 -13.56 -8.54
C ARG A 107 -7.19 -12.89 -7.28
N ILE A 108 -7.87 -13.66 -6.46
CA ILE A 108 -8.42 -13.18 -5.19
C ILE A 108 -7.93 -14.07 -4.05
N LYS A 109 -7.48 -13.44 -2.97
CA LYS A 109 -7.08 -14.09 -1.73
C LYS A 109 -8.26 -14.89 -1.16
N GLY A 110 -8.03 -16.17 -0.88
CA GLY A 110 -9.06 -17.10 -0.40
C GLY A 110 -9.97 -17.71 -1.47
N GLY A 111 -9.84 -17.28 -2.74
CA GLY A 111 -10.58 -17.87 -3.86
C GLY A 111 -12.11 -17.78 -3.70
N PRO A 112 -12.88 -18.74 -4.27
CA PRO A 112 -14.34 -18.82 -4.11
C PRO A 112 -14.82 -18.98 -2.66
N ALA A 113 -13.93 -19.39 -1.75
CA ALA A 113 -14.21 -19.55 -0.33
C ALA A 113 -13.93 -18.28 0.50
N ALA A 114 -13.58 -17.16 -0.16
CA ALA A 114 -13.34 -15.89 0.52
C ALA A 114 -14.60 -15.42 1.26
N SER A 115 -14.54 -15.31 2.59
CA SER A 115 -15.60 -14.74 3.40
C SER A 115 -15.44 -13.22 3.55
N ALA A 116 -16.55 -12.51 3.73
CA ALA A 116 -16.69 -11.10 3.37
C ALA A 116 -15.94 -10.06 4.25
N ARG A 117 -14.93 -10.39 5.08
CA ARG A 117 -14.41 -9.44 6.10
C ARG A 117 -12.92 -9.53 6.47
N GLU A 118 -12.03 -10.06 5.64
CA GLU A 118 -10.62 -10.27 6.06
C GLU A 118 -9.54 -9.62 5.16
N ASN A 119 -9.94 -8.80 4.19
CA ASN A 119 -9.03 -8.04 3.34
C ASN A 119 -9.23 -6.54 3.54
N THR A 120 -8.13 -5.79 3.68
CA THR A 120 -8.15 -4.36 3.94
C THR A 120 -6.79 -3.79 3.55
N THR A 121 -6.72 -2.98 2.49
CA THR A 121 -5.56 -2.10 2.29
C THR A 121 -5.85 -0.77 2.96
N ILE A 122 -5.04 -0.41 3.97
CA ILE A 122 -5.24 0.84 4.73
C ILE A 122 -3.98 1.68 4.72
N GLY A 123 -4.11 2.98 4.52
CA GLY A 123 -2.95 3.87 4.53
C GLY A 123 -3.28 5.32 4.79
N ALA A 124 -2.24 6.15 4.75
CA ALA A 124 -2.34 7.59 4.79
C ALA A 124 -1.43 8.22 3.72
N VAL A 125 -1.88 9.33 3.14
CA VAL A 125 -1.07 10.25 2.35
C VAL A 125 -0.91 11.57 3.11
N VAL A 126 0.32 12.06 3.23
CA VAL A 126 0.66 13.27 3.99
C VAL A 126 1.46 14.21 3.09
N THR A 127 1.14 15.50 3.14
CA THR A 127 1.81 16.53 2.34
C THR A 127 2.14 17.77 3.16
N ASP A 128 3.12 18.55 2.72
CA ASP A 128 3.40 19.88 3.26
C ASP A 128 2.56 21.00 2.60
N ALA A 129 1.71 20.68 1.61
CA ALA A 129 0.81 21.64 0.99
C ALA A 129 -0.24 22.20 1.97
N VAL A 130 -0.59 23.48 1.81
CA VAL A 130 -1.72 24.11 2.51
C VAL A 130 -3.03 23.62 1.89
N LEU A 131 -3.75 22.77 2.63
CA LEU A 131 -5.02 22.19 2.19
C LEU A 131 -6.14 22.48 3.20
N THR A 132 -7.29 22.91 2.68
CA THR A 132 -8.54 22.86 3.44
C THR A 132 -9.02 21.42 3.63
N LYS A 133 -9.93 21.17 4.57
CA LYS A 133 -10.53 19.82 4.78
C LYS A 133 -11.16 19.23 3.50
N PRO A 134 -11.93 19.99 2.68
CA PRO A 134 -12.41 19.49 1.40
C PRO A 134 -11.29 19.15 0.40
N GLN A 135 -10.22 19.95 0.35
CA GLN A 135 -9.08 19.65 -0.53
C GLN A 135 -8.30 18.43 -0.05
N ALA A 136 -8.13 18.22 1.26
CA ALA A 136 -7.54 17.00 1.80
C ALA A 136 -8.40 15.77 1.48
N LYS A 137 -9.74 15.86 1.60
CA LYS A 137 -10.65 14.79 1.15
C LYS A 137 -10.49 14.51 -0.35
N ARG A 138 -10.38 15.57 -1.18
CA ARG A 138 -10.15 15.43 -2.61
C ARG A 138 -8.79 14.77 -2.90
N LEU A 139 -7.73 15.13 -2.18
CA LEU A 139 -6.43 14.50 -2.27
C LEU A 139 -6.52 13.00 -1.96
N ALA A 140 -7.19 12.61 -0.87
CA ALA A 140 -7.42 11.20 -0.54
C ALA A 140 -8.12 10.44 -1.68
N MET A 141 -9.16 11.04 -2.28
CA MET A 141 -9.86 10.45 -3.43
C MET A 141 -8.96 10.28 -4.66
N ILE A 142 -8.14 11.28 -5.00
CA ILE A 142 -7.24 11.18 -6.15
C ILE A 142 -6.15 10.15 -5.86
N ALA A 143 -5.55 10.19 -4.68
CA ALA A 143 -4.48 9.29 -4.25
C ALA A 143 -4.91 7.81 -4.16
N HIS A 144 -6.21 7.54 -3.93
CA HIS A 144 -6.81 6.20 -4.06
C HIS A 144 -6.59 5.58 -5.44
N THR A 145 -6.39 6.38 -6.50
CA THR A 145 -5.96 5.88 -7.82
C THR A 145 -4.68 5.06 -7.75
N GLY A 146 -3.81 5.32 -6.77
CA GLY A 146 -2.60 4.53 -6.50
C GLY A 146 -2.90 3.07 -6.14
N PHE A 147 -4.06 2.79 -5.55
CA PHE A 147 -4.49 1.42 -5.25
C PHE A 147 -4.73 0.66 -6.56
N ALA A 148 -5.49 1.23 -7.49
CA ALA A 148 -5.76 0.64 -8.80
C ALA A 148 -4.51 0.52 -9.69
N ARG A 149 -3.49 1.36 -9.47
CA ARG A 149 -2.18 1.27 -10.13
C ARG A 149 -1.29 0.15 -9.60
N ALA A 150 -1.56 -0.34 -8.39
CA ALA A 150 -0.68 -1.30 -7.72
C ALA A 150 -1.35 -2.64 -7.41
N ILE A 151 -2.68 -2.71 -7.41
CA ILE A 151 -3.45 -3.88 -6.96
C ILE A 151 -4.43 -4.29 -8.07
N TYR A 152 -4.42 -5.58 -8.43
CA TYR A 152 -5.29 -6.13 -9.46
C TYR A 152 -5.91 -7.48 -9.02
N PRO A 153 -7.26 -7.59 -8.89
CA PRO A 153 -8.23 -6.48 -8.82
C PRO A 153 -8.19 -5.75 -7.47
N VAL A 154 -8.73 -4.54 -7.40
CA VAL A 154 -8.85 -3.75 -6.17
C VAL A 154 -10.30 -3.31 -5.94
N HIS A 155 -10.63 -2.82 -4.75
CA HIS A 155 -11.98 -2.36 -4.40
C HIS A 155 -13.06 -3.44 -4.56
N ALA A 156 -12.69 -4.71 -4.37
CA ALA A 156 -13.67 -5.79 -4.37
C ALA A 156 -14.65 -5.59 -3.22
N PRO A 157 -15.89 -6.13 -3.28
CA PRO A 157 -16.87 -6.02 -2.20
C PRO A 157 -16.40 -6.57 -0.84
N THR A 158 -15.34 -7.39 -0.84
CA THR A 158 -14.72 -7.99 0.35
C THR A 158 -13.47 -7.24 0.82
N ASP A 159 -13.12 -6.13 0.17
CA ASP A 159 -11.96 -5.31 0.52
C ASP A 159 -12.37 -4.03 1.26
N GLY A 160 -11.70 -3.77 2.39
CA GLY A 160 -11.94 -2.61 3.25
C GLY A 160 -11.02 -1.45 2.93
N ASP A 161 -10.84 -1.10 1.65
CA ASP A 161 -9.83 -0.11 1.24
C ASP A 161 -10.08 1.28 1.83
N VAL A 162 -9.09 1.81 2.58
CA VAL A 162 -9.18 3.14 3.22
C VAL A 162 -7.86 3.90 3.06
N LEU A 163 -7.96 5.16 2.63
CA LEU A 163 -6.84 6.08 2.54
C LEU A 163 -7.19 7.39 3.22
N PHE A 164 -6.45 7.73 4.27
CA PHE A 164 -6.54 9.02 4.95
C PHE A 164 -5.64 10.04 4.26
N ALA A 165 -5.99 11.32 4.32
CA ALA A 165 -5.12 12.41 3.88
C ALA A 165 -4.91 13.42 5.01
N ALA A 166 -3.67 13.88 5.16
CA ALA A 166 -3.29 14.93 6.10
C ALA A 166 -2.33 15.93 5.44
N ALA A 167 -2.29 17.14 6.00
CA ALA A 167 -1.46 18.23 5.52
C ALA A 167 -0.82 18.95 6.71
N THR A 168 0.49 19.23 6.64
CA THR A 168 1.17 20.08 7.64
C THR A 168 1.02 21.57 7.36
N CYS A 169 0.53 21.92 6.16
CA CYS A 169 0.16 23.28 5.75
C CYS A 169 1.34 24.29 5.78
N GLU A 170 2.47 23.92 5.19
CA GLU A 170 3.67 24.76 5.11
C GLU A 170 3.80 25.51 3.78
N LYS A 171 3.33 24.93 2.65
CA LYS A 171 3.52 25.50 1.31
C LYS A 171 2.20 25.75 0.58
N PRO A 172 1.94 26.97 0.08
CA PRO A 172 0.75 27.22 -0.73
C PRO A 172 0.84 26.45 -2.05
N ILE A 173 -0.31 26.04 -2.56
CA ILE A 173 -0.45 25.48 -3.91
C ILE A 173 -1.57 26.19 -4.66
N GLU A 174 -1.49 26.21 -5.98
CA GLU A 174 -2.62 26.63 -6.79
C GLU A 174 -3.81 25.65 -6.56
N PRO A 175 -5.01 26.14 -6.20
CA PRO A 175 -6.10 25.27 -5.73
C PRO A 175 -6.59 24.20 -6.70
N LEU A 176 -6.42 24.38 -8.01
CA LEU A 176 -6.95 23.50 -9.04
C LEU A 176 -5.85 22.67 -9.71
N VAL A 177 -4.91 23.33 -10.38
CA VAL A 177 -3.79 22.70 -11.08
C VAL A 177 -2.79 22.14 -10.07
N GLY A 178 -2.44 22.92 -9.05
CA GLY A 178 -1.51 22.46 -8.00
C GLY A 178 -2.07 21.27 -7.21
N LEU A 179 -3.37 21.27 -6.90
CA LEU A 179 -4.02 20.13 -6.26
C LEU A 179 -4.08 18.89 -7.18
N THR A 180 -4.25 19.10 -8.48
CA THR A 180 -4.26 18.02 -9.48
C THR A 180 -2.86 17.41 -9.65
N GLU A 181 -1.82 18.24 -9.72
CA GLU A 181 -0.42 17.80 -9.75
C GLU A 181 -0.09 17.02 -8.48
N LEU A 182 -0.35 17.60 -7.31
CA LEU A 182 -0.15 16.95 -6.03
C LEU A 182 -0.88 15.61 -5.94
N GLY A 183 -2.15 15.56 -6.38
CA GLY A 183 -2.93 14.33 -6.41
C GLY A 183 -2.34 13.27 -7.35
N THR A 184 -1.80 13.67 -8.49
CA THR A 184 -1.16 12.77 -9.45
C THR A 184 0.10 12.14 -8.86
N VAL A 185 0.97 12.98 -8.26
CA VAL A 185 2.18 12.53 -7.57
C VAL A 185 1.83 11.66 -6.36
N ALA A 186 0.81 12.05 -5.59
CA ALA A 186 0.31 11.28 -4.46
C ALA A 186 -0.15 9.87 -4.86
N ALA A 187 -0.89 9.74 -5.96
CA ALA A 187 -1.32 8.43 -6.47
C ALA A 187 -0.13 7.55 -6.88
N ASN A 188 0.92 8.12 -7.48
CA ASN A 188 2.16 7.39 -7.79
C ASN A 188 2.88 6.94 -6.52
N VAL A 189 2.97 7.83 -5.52
CA VAL A 189 3.57 7.54 -4.21
C VAL A 189 2.82 6.44 -3.48
N VAL A 190 1.49 6.44 -3.51
CA VAL A 190 0.68 5.35 -2.93
C VAL A 190 0.94 4.03 -3.66
N ALA A 191 0.99 4.03 -5.00
CA ALA A 191 1.28 2.82 -5.77
C ALA A 191 2.66 2.22 -5.43
N ARG A 192 3.69 3.08 -5.34
CA ARG A 192 5.04 2.69 -4.92
C ARG A 192 5.06 2.17 -3.48
N ALA A 193 4.37 2.84 -2.55
CA ALA A 193 4.28 2.37 -1.17
C ALA A 193 3.66 0.96 -1.10
N ILE A 194 2.61 0.68 -1.87
CA ILE A 194 2.00 -0.64 -1.93
C ILE A 194 3.01 -1.70 -2.44
N ALA A 195 3.71 -1.42 -3.55
CA ALA A 195 4.71 -2.33 -4.09
C ALA A 195 5.86 -2.60 -3.11
N ARG A 196 6.41 -1.54 -2.49
CA ARG A 196 7.46 -1.65 -1.47
C ARG A 196 7.01 -2.48 -0.25
N GLY A 197 5.74 -2.36 0.15
CA GLY A 197 5.18 -3.14 1.24
C GLY A 197 5.23 -4.65 0.99
N VAL A 198 4.97 -5.09 -0.24
CA VAL A 198 5.07 -6.50 -0.66
C VAL A 198 6.52 -6.92 -0.91
N HIS A 199 7.30 -6.07 -1.58
CA HIS A 199 8.71 -6.31 -1.85
C HIS A 199 9.51 -6.53 -0.57
N ASP A 200 9.32 -5.69 0.45
CA ASP A 200 10.07 -5.76 1.71
C ASP A 200 9.49 -6.73 2.74
N ALA A 201 8.37 -7.38 2.42
CA ALA A 201 7.79 -8.39 3.29
C ALA A 201 8.70 -9.62 3.43
N THR A 202 8.58 -10.29 4.58
CA THR A 202 9.27 -11.54 4.88
C THR A 202 8.23 -12.57 5.32
N ALA A 203 8.40 -13.82 4.91
CA ALA A 203 7.49 -14.88 5.33
C ALA A 203 7.53 -15.03 6.86
N LEU A 204 6.37 -15.31 7.46
CA LEU A 204 6.31 -15.55 8.90
C LEU A 204 6.92 -16.94 9.22
N PRO A 205 7.59 -17.10 10.37
CA PRO A 205 8.35 -18.31 10.69
C PRO A 205 7.45 -19.46 11.19
N PHE A 206 6.47 -19.87 10.38
CA PHE A 206 5.63 -21.04 10.65
C PHE A 206 5.31 -21.80 9.36
N ALA A 207 5.06 -23.11 9.49
CA ALA A 207 4.77 -23.97 8.35
C ALA A 207 3.50 -23.53 7.63
N GLY A 208 3.58 -23.36 6.30
CA GLY A 208 2.44 -22.92 5.47
C GLY A 208 2.18 -21.41 5.52
N ALA A 209 3.10 -20.60 6.06
CA ALA A 209 3.04 -19.15 5.89
C ALA A 209 3.08 -18.78 4.40
N GLN A 210 2.33 -17.73 4.03
CA GLN A 210 2.37 -17.19 2.67
C GLN A 210 3.82 -16.79 2.34
N PRO A 211 4.40 -17.25 1.21
CA PRO A 211 5.77 -16.91 0.84
C PRO A 211 5.90 -15.40 0.60
N ALA A 212 7.06 -14.85 0.95
CA ALA A 212 7.43 -13.52 0.52
C ALA A 212 7.83 -13.52 -0.95
N TRP A 213 7.66 -12.38 -1.62
CA TRP A 213 8.11 -12.22 -2.99
C TRP A 213 9.62 -12.50 -3.13
N LYS A 214 10.42 -12.09 -2.13
CA LYS A 214 11.88 -12.32 -2.07
C LYS A 214 12.26 -13.80 -1.97
N ASP A 215 11.39 -14.66 -1.46
CA ASP A 215 11.66 -16.10 -1.40
C ASP A 215 11.68 -16.72 -2.81
N SER A 216 10.99 -16.10 -3.76
CA SER A 216 10.93 -16.54 -5.16
C SER A 216 11.86 -15.78 -6.10
N PHE A 217 12.12 -14.50 -5.81
CA PHE A 217 12.74 -13.57 -6.77
C PHE A 217 13.74 -12.58 -6.15
N GLY A 218 14.06 -12.73 -4.86
CA GLY A 218 14.98 -11.85 -4.12
C GLY A 218 16.44 -12.12 -4.40
#